data_AF-A0A6J4INB8-F1
#
_entry.id   AF-A0A6J4INB8-F1
#
_cell.length_a   1.000
_cell.length_b   1.000
_cell.length_c   1.000
_cell.angle_alpha   90.00
_cell.angle_beta   90.00
_cell.angle_gamma   90.00
#
_symmetry.space_group_name_H-M   'P 1'
#
loop_
_entity.id
_entity.type
_entity.pdbx_description
1 polymer ?
#
loop_
_entity_poly.entity_id
_entity_poly.type
_entity_poly.pdbx_seq_one_letter_code
_entity_poly.pdbx_strand_id
1 'polypeptide(L)'
;MVNGPGGDPRTAAAPVPSLGRSLLVGGFGFGLASVCVFATVAFAERWMYERLGLAGAYLAWTALFILLGGGALSPLVRERARLPRFYGLFALAFAAYAAGWIGAYFVLRGAAGEWAGSLAGSALMGLVFAAGFGAPRASLRLCAVLFVMNSIGYFLGSALNNAVGGTAGMLLWGCVYGPFLGTGLGAALYLAQNARGRVIASDDRAARPRPD
;
A
#
# COMPACT_ATOMS: atom_id res chain seq x y z
N MET A 1 1.50 -17.04 -51.12
CA MET A 1 2.34 -16.90 -49.90
C MET A 1 1.91 -15.62 -49.22
N VAL A 2 1.08 -15.72 -48.17
CA VAL A 2 0.48 -14.56 -47.49
C VAL A 2 1.31 -14.24 -46.25
N ASN A 3 1.97 -13.09 -46.27
CA ASN A 3 2.61 -12.50 -45.09
C ASN A 3 1.52 -12.17 -44.07
N GLY A 4 1.48 -12.91 -42.97
CA GLY A 4 0.58 -12.63 -41.86
C GLY A 4 0.93 -11.28 -41.21
N PRO A 5 -0.07 -10.54 -40.69
CA PRO A 5 0.14 -9.23 -40.08
C PRO A 5 1.08 -9.38 -38.89
N GLY A 6 2.28 -8.80 -39.01
CA GLY A 6 3.23 -8.66 -37.92
C GLY A 6 2.58 -7.87 -36.79
N GLY A 7 2.16 -8.57 -35.73
CA GLY A 7 1.75 -7.92 -34.49
C GLY A 7 2.90 -7.06 -33.98
N ASP A 8 2.64 -5.76 -33.82
CA ASP A 8 3.63 -4.80 -33.36
C ASP A 8 4.25 -5.27 -32.03
N PRO A 9 5.56 -5.57 -31.96
CA PRO A 9 6.22 -6.00 -30.72
C PRO A 9 6.17 -4.96 -29.59
N ARG A 10 5.66 -3.74 -29.85
CA ARG A 10 5.53 -2.66 -28.86
C ARG A 10 4.33 -2.77 -27.91
N THR A 11 3.41 -3.73 -28.09
CA THR A 11 2.23 -3.91 -27.22
C THR A 11 2.32 -5.12 -26.29
N ALA A 12 3.49 -5.73 -26.11
CA ALA A 12 3.68 -6.74 -25.07
C ALA A 12 3.63 -6.08 -23.69
N ALA A 13 2.54 -6.32 -22.94
CA ALA A 13 2.38 -5.82 -21.58
C ALA A 13 3.56 -6.27 -20.70
N ALA A 14 4.33 -5.31 -20.18
CA ALA A 14 5.52 -5.55 -19.33
C ALA A 14 5.22 -6.61 -18.26
N PRO A 15 6.12 -7.54 -17.91
CA PRO A 15 5.80 -8.62 -16.95
C PRO A 15 5.49 -8.11 -15.53
N VAL A 16 4.68 -8.86 -14.76
CA VAL A 16 4.49 -8.58 -13.32
C VAL A 16 5.85 -8.74 -12.61
N PRO A 17 6.26 -7.79 -11.76
CA PRO A 17 7.47 -7.94 -10.97
C PRO A 17 7.45 -9.23 -10.13
N SER A 18 8.61 -9.88 -9.97
CA SER A 18 8.73 -11.03 -9.05
C SER A 18 8.38 -10.65 -7.61
N LEU A 19 7.92 -11.60 -6.79
CA LEU A 19 7.61 -11.37 -5.38
C LEU A 19 8.79 -10.72 -4.63
N GLY A 20 10.00 -11.27 -4.76
CA GLY A 20 11.19 -10.72 -4.08
C GLY A 20 11.44 -9.25 -4.43
N ARG A 21 11.36 -8.88 -5.72
CA ARG A 21 11.43 -7.48 -6.15
C ARG A 21 10.32 -6.62 -5.53
N SER A 22 9.09 -7.12 -5.45
CA SER A 22 7.99 -6.39 -4.84
C SER A 22 8.18 -6.18 -3.34
N LEU A 23 8.68 -7.18 -2.62
CA LEU A 23 9.03 -7.07 -1.21
C LEU A 23 10.15 -6.03 -0.99
N LEU A 24 11.22 -6.11 -1.77
CA LEU A 24 12.37 -5.21 -1.66
C LEU A 24 12.01 -3.75 -2.00
N VAL A 25 11.41 -3.51 -3.16
CA VAL A 25 11.03 -2.16 -3.58
C VAL A 25 9.94 -1.60 -2.67
N GLY A 26 8.98 -2.43 -2.26
CA GLY A 26 7.95 -2.04 -1.30
C GLY A 26 8.55 -1.64 0.04
N GLY A 27 9.36 -2.52 0.64
CA GLY A 27 10.00 -2.28 1.94
C GLY A 27 10.95 -1.08 1.94
N PHE A 28 11.93 -1.04 1.02
CA PHE A 28 12.88 0.07 0.98
C PHE A 28 12.25 1.38 0.50
N GLY A 29 11.45 1.33 -0.57
CA GLY A 29 10.84 2.51 -1.16
C GLY A 29 9.86 3.16 -0.20
N PHE A 30 8.93 2.40 0.36
CA PHE A 30 7.97 2.92 1.33
C PHE A 30 8.63 3.19 2.69
N GLY A 31 9.69 2.46 3.04
CA GLY A 31 10.54 2.75 4.20
C GLY A 31 11.11 4.17 4.14
N LEU A 32 11.72 4.54 3.02
CA LEU A 32 12.23 5.89 2.81
C LEU A 32 11.11 6.94 2.86
N ALA A 33 9.98 6.68 2.20
CA ALA A 33 8.81 7.55 2.25
C ALA A 33 8.33 7.77 3.69
N SER A 34 8.23 6.70 4.48
CA SER A 34 7.84 6.73 5.89
C SER A 34 8.80 7.58 6.71
N VAL A 35 10.11 7.38 6.59
CA VAL A 35 11.12 8.20 7.29
C VAL A 35 10.97 9.68 6.95
N CYS A 36 10.75 10.02 5.69
CA CYS A 36 10.48 11.41 5.29
C CYS A 36 9.24 11.98 5.97
N VAL A 37 8.12 11.24 6.02
CA VAL A 37 6.92 11.71 6.72
C VAL A 37 7.18 11.85 8.23
N PHE A 38 7.80 10.85 8.85
CA PHE A 38 8.07 10.89 10.28
C PHE A 38 9.12 11.92 10.68
N ALA A 39 10.01 12.32 9.78
CA ALA A 39 10.83 13.50 10.00
C ALA A 39 9.97 14.77 10.11
N THR A 40 8.93 14.92 9.30
CA THR A 40 8.01 16.07 9.45
C THR A 40 7.24 16.03 10.76
N VAL A 41 6.86 14.84 11.26
CA VAL A 41 6.28 14.71 12.61
C VAL A 41 7.33 15.11 13.65
N ALA A 42 8.52 14.51 13.60
CA ALA A 42 9.55 14.66 14.60
C ALA A 42 10.08 16.11 14.75
N PHE A 43 10.08 16.88 13.67
CA PHE A 43 10.67 18.23 13.63
C PHE A 43 9.66 19.36 13.38
N ALA A 44 8.53 19.08 12.71
CA ALA A 44 7.58 20.11 12.31
C ALA A 44 6.19 19.95 12.93
N GLU A 45 5.93 18.94 13.79
CA GLU A 45 4.61 18.70 14.39
C GLU A 45 4.04 19.95 15.06
N ARG A 46 4.78 20.58 15.98
CA ARG A 46 4.30 21.76 16.70
C ARG A 46 3.95 22.89 15.74
N TRP A 47 4.82 23.17 14.77
CA TRP A 47 4.58 24.20 13.76
C TRP A 47 3.35 23.89 12.89
N MET A 48 3.18 22.62 12.50
CA MET A 48 2.04 22.18 11.70
C MET A 48 0.74 22.31 12.47
N TYR A 49 0.69 21.95 13.75
CA TYR A 49 -0.51 22.16 14.57
C TYR A 49 -0.81 23.64 14.80
N GLU A 50 0.18 24.47 15.04
CA GLU A 50 -0.01 25.93 15.22
C GLU A 50 -0.51 26.63 13.94
N ARG A 51 -0.07 26.18 12.76
CA ARG A 51 -0.37 26.85 11.49
C ARG A 51 -1.52 26.24 10.70
N LEU A 52 -1.67 24.92 10.74
CA LEU A 52 -2.66 24.17 9.95
C LEU A 52 -3.80 23.64 10.81
N GLY A 53 -3.66 23.69 12.15
CA GLY A 53 -4.55 23.01 13.06
C GLY A 53 -4.42 21.49 13.00
N LEU A 54 -5.19 20.81 13.85
CA LEU A 54 -5.18 19.34 13.95
C LEU A 54 -5.52 18.67 12.61
N ALA A 55 -6.65 19.05 12.01
CA ALA A 55 -7.11 18.46 10.75
C ALA A 55 -6.15 18.75 9.60
N GLY A 56 -5.61 19.97 9.51
CA GLY A 56 -4.67 20.33 8.46
C GLY A 56 -3.34 19.57 8.56
N ALA A 57 -2.83 19.35 9.78
CA ALA A 57 -1.63 18.54 9.99
C ALA A 57 -1.83 17.07 9.54
N TYR A 58 -2.93 16.43 9.94
CA TYR A 58 -3.25 15.06 9.52
C TYR A 58 -3.46 14.95 8.00
N LEU A 59 -4.13 15.92 7.38
CA LEU A 59 -4.30 15.96 5.93
C LEU A 59 -2.94 16.11 5.22
N ALA A 60 -2.05 16.94 5.73
CA ALA A 60 -0.71 17.12 5.17
C ALA A 60 0.13 15.82 5.26
N TRP A 61 0.15 15.15 6.41
CA TRP A 61 0.85 13.87 6.54
C TRP A 61 0.23 12.77 5.68
N THR A 62 -1.10 12.73 5.57
CA THR A 62 -1.81 11.83 4.66
C THR A 62 -1.41 12.07 3.21
N ALA A 63 -1.37 13.33 2.78
CA ALA A 63 -0.93 13.71 1.44
C ALA A 63 0.53 13.30 1.18
N LEU A 64 1.43 13.54 2.14
CA LEU A 64 2.83 13.11 2.03
C LEU A 64 2.96 11.60 1.88
N PHE A 65 2.24 10.80 2.68
CA PHE A 65 2.21 9.35 2.52
C PHE A 65 1.70 8.91 1.15
N ILE A 66 0.62 9.54 0.65
CA ILE A 66 0.06 9.23 -0.66
C ILE A 66 1.06 9.55 -1.77
N LEU A 67 1.68 10.73 -1.73
CA LEU A 67 2.61 11.19 -2.75
C LEU A 67 3.91 10.38 -2.74
N LEU A 68 4.58 10.29 -1.60
CA LEU A 68 5.86 9.60 -1.46
C LEU A 68 5.69 8.08 -1.58
N GLY A 69 4.67 7.52 -0.93
CA GLY A 69 4.36 6.09 -0.98
C GLY A 69 3.88 5.65 -2.36
N GLY A 70 3.00 6.42 -2.99
CA GLY A 70 2.56 6.18 -4.37
C GLY A 70 3.74 6.26 -5.34
N GLY A 71 4.63 7.24 -5.18
CA GLY A 71 5.86 7.34 -5.97
C GLY A 71 6.75 6.12 -5.81
N ALA A 72 7.02 5.72 -4.56
CA ALA A 72 7.87 4.59 -4.24
C ALA A 72 7.33 3.23 -4.75
N LEU A 73 6.02 3.05 -4.72
CA LEU A 73 5.37 1.80 -5.16
C LEU A 73 5.04 1.76 -6.65
N SER A 74 5.05 2.92 -7.33
CA SER A 74 4.73 3.00 -8.75
C SER A 74 5.54 2.08 -9.68
N PRO A 75 6.83 1.78 -9.42
CA PRO A 75 7.59 0.83 -10.26
C PRO A 75 7.10 -0.62 -10.15
N LEU A 76 6.25 -0.94 -9.18
CA LEU A 76 5.69 -2.29 -8.99
C LEU A 76 4.42 -2.55 -9.81
N VAL A 77 3.90 -1.53 -10.48
CA VAL A 77 2.66 -1.61 -11.25
C VAL A 77 2.98 -1.84 -12.72
N ARG A 78 2.38 -2.90 -13.28
CA ARG A 78 2.66 -3.43 -14.63
C ARG A 78 2.49 -2.40 -15.76
N GLU A 79 1.59 -1.42 -15.60
CA GLU A 79 1.24 -0.47 -16.66
C GLU A 79 1.70 0.96 -16.31
N ARG A 80 2.89 1.34 -16.78
CA ARG A 80 3.48 2.68 -16.56
C ARG A 80 2.62 3.83 -17.11
N ALA A 81 1.82 3.58 -18.16
CA ALA A 81 0.83 4.52 -18.71
C ALA A 81 -0.39 4.77 -17.79
N ARG A 82 -0.47 4.09 -16.64
CA ARG A 82 -1.54 4.24 -15.65
C ARG A 82 -1.09 4.89 -14.35
N LEU A 83 0.05 5.60 -14.34
CA LEU A 83 0.54 6.31 -13.15
C LEU A 83 -0.55 7.14 -12.45
N PRO A 84 -1.32 8.01 -13.12
CA PRO A 84 -2.40 8.76 -12.46
C PRO A 84 -3.49 7.85 -11.87
N ARG A 85 -3.82 6.74 -12.54
CA ARG A 85 -4.81 5.76 -12.04
C ARG A 85 -4.28 5.03 -10.82
N PHE A 86 -3.00 4.68 -10.79
CA PHE A 86 -2.39 4.06 -9.62
C PHE A 86 -2.36 5.03 -8.44
N TYR A 87 -1.97 6.28 -8.65
CA TYR A 87 -2.03 7.30 -7.58
C TYR A 87 -3.45 7.49 -7.07
N GLY A 88 -4.46 7.56 -7.94
CA GLY A 88 -5.87 7.62 -7.53
C GLY A 88 -6.30 6.40 -6.71
N LEU A 89 -5.93 5.19 -7.15
CA LEU A 89 -6.22 3.96 -6.41
C LEU A 89 -5.51 3.91 -5.05
N PHE A 90 -4.22 4.28 -5.02
CA PHE A 90 -3.42 4.30 -3.81
C PHE A 90 -3.93 5.34 -2.82
N ALA A 91 -4.27 6.54 -3.31
CA ALA A 91 -4.89 7.60 -2.50
C ALA A 91 -6.21 7.12 -1.87
N LEU A 92 -7.09 6.50 -2.66
CA LEU A 92 -8.34 5.94 -2.15
C LEU A 92 -8.10 4.84 -1.12
N ALA A 93 -7.17 3.93 -1.39
CA ALA A 93 -6.84 2.83 -0.49
C ALA A 93 -6.24 3.33 0.84
N PHE A 94 -5.36 4.32 0.78
CA PHE A 94 -4.75 4.94 1.96
C PHE A 94 -5.75 5.80 2.75
N ALA A 95 -6.64 6.51 2.07
CA ALA A 95 -7.72 7.25 2.72
C ALA A 95 -8.69 6.30 3.45
N ALA A 96 -9.06 5.18 2.82
CA ALA A 96 -9.89 4.15 3.44
C ALA A 96 -9.20 3.51 4.66
N TYR A 97 -7.89 3.25 4.56
CA TYR A 97 -7.07 2.82 5.68
C TYR A 97 -7.14 3.82 6.85
N ALA A 98 -6.86 5.09 6.57
CA ALA A 98 -6.83 6.15 7.57
C ALA A 98 -8.20 6.31 8.26
N ALA A 99 -9.29 6.28 7.48
CA ALA A 99 -10.65 6.35 8.01
C ALA A 99 -10.98 5.17 8.95
N GLY A 100 -10.65 3.93 8.54
CA GLY A 100 -10.85 2.75 9.36
C GLY A 100 -10.03 2.78 10.65
N TRP A 101 -8.77 3.20 10.54
CA TRP A 101 -7.88 3.35 11.68
C TRP A 101 -8.39 4.38 12.68
N ILE A 102 -8.65 5.61 12.20
CA ILE A 102 -9.13 6.73 13.02
C ILE A 102 -10.46 6.39 13.69
N GLY A 103 -11.41 5.82 12.94
CA GLY A 103 -12.70 5.41 13.47
C GLY A 103 -12.57 4.41 14.61
N ALA A 104 -11.79 3.34 14.42
CA ALA A 104 -11.58 2.33 15.46
C ALA A 104 -10.86 2.91 16.69
N TYR A 105 -9.85 3.75 16.47
CA TYR A 105 -9.08 4.38 17.55
C TYR A 105 -9.95 5.25 18.44
N PHE A 106 -10.82 6.09 17.86
CA PHE A 106 -11.69 6.96 18.65
C PHE A 106 -12.85 6.23 19.33
N VAL A 107 -13.36 5.15 18.73
CA VAL A 107 -14.49 4.37 19.28
C VAL A 107 -14.05 3.48 20.44
N LEU A 108 -12.99 2.68 20.28
CA LEU A 108 -12.59 1.67 21.26
C LEU A 108 -11.52 2.15 22.24
N ARG A 109 -10.66 3.09 21.80
CA ARG A 109 -9.54 3.68 22.57
C ARG A 109 -8.51 2.64 23.07
N GLY A 110 -7.34 3.14 23.47
CA GLY A 110 -6.25 2.32 24.01
C GLY A 110 -5.84 1.16 23.10
N ALA A 111 -5.33 0.08 23.70
CA ALA A 111 -4.84 -1.09 22.97
C ALA A 111 -5.92 -1.75 22.10
N ALA A 112 -7.17 -1.80 22.56
CA ALA A 112 -8.27 -2.35 21.77
C ALA A 112 -8.51 -1.55 20.48
N GLY A 113 -8.49 -0.21 20.59
CA GLY A 113 -8.58 0.69 19.44
C GLY A 113 -7.41 0.56 18.47
N GLU A 114 -6.18 0.35 18.97
CA GLU A 114 -5.00 0.12 18.12
C GLU A 114 -5.09 -1.18 17.32
N TRP A 115 -5.46 -2.30 17.97
CA TRP A 115 -5.65 -3.58 17.30
C TRP A 115 -6.80 -3.53 16.28
N ALA A 116 -7.95 -2.99 16.69
CA ALA A 116 -9.10 -2.84 15.81
C ALA A 116 -8.80 -1.89 14.65
N GLY A 117 -8.07 -0.81 14.88
CA GLY A 117 -7.63 0.13 13.84
C GLY A 117 -6.69 -0.51 12.84
N SER A 118 -5.74 -1.33 13.31
CA SER A 118 -4.87 -2.10 12.43
C SER A 118 -5.65 -3.08 11.57
N LEU A 119 -6.62 -3.79 12.15
CA LEU A 119 -7.46 -4.70 11.38
C LEU A 119 -8.35 -3.96 10.37
N ALA A 120 -9.10 -2.96 10.83
CA ALA A 120 -10.06 -2.22 10.02
C ALA A 120 -9.37 -1.46 8.89
N GLY A 121 -8.30 -0.72 9.19
CA GLY A 121 -7.53 0.02 8.20
C GLY A 121 -6.95 -0.91 7.13
N SER A 122 -6.25 -1.99 7.53
CA SER A 122 -5.65 -2.93 6.59
C SER A 122 -6.69 -3.69 5.76
N ALA A 123 -7.84 -4.04 6.35
CA ALA A 123 -8.92 -4.69 5.64
C ALA A 123 -9.52 -3.76 4.56
N LEU A 124 -9.81 -2.51 4.90
CA LEU A 124 -10.35 -1.53 3.94
C LEU A 124 -9.36 -1.28 2.80
N MET A 125 -8.07 -1.10 3.10
CA MET A 125 -7.03 -0.97 2.07
C MET A 125 -6.96 -2.19 1.16
N GLY A 126 -6.97 -3.39 1.74
CA GLY A 126 -6.94 -4.65 1.00
C GLY A 126 -8.15 -4.82 0.07
N LEU A 127 -9.33 -4.42 0.52
CA LEU A 127 -10.56 -4.44 -0.28
C LEU A 127 -10.50 -3.44 -1.44
N VAL A 128 -9.98 -2.23 -1.21
CA VAL A 128 -9.81 -1.23 -2.29
C VAL A 128 -8.82 -1.75 -3.34
N PHE A 129 -7.69 -2.36 -2.95
CA PHE A 129 -6.79 -2.99 -3.91
C PHE A 129 -7.43 -4.18 -4.63
N ALA A 130 -8.15 -5.05 -3.92
CA ALA A 130 -8.86 -6.16 -4.54
C ALA A 130 -9.83 -5.66 -5.62
N ALA A 131 -10.61 -4.61 -5.34
CA ALA A 131 -11.53 -4.00 -6.29
C ALA A 131 -10.78 -3.33 -7.45
N GLY A 132 -9.79 -2.48 -7.17
CA GLY A 132 -9.04 -1.73 -8.18
C GLY A 132 -8.24 -2.59 -9.15
N PHE A 133 -7.79 -3.77 -8.72
CA PHE A 133 -7.10 -4.75 -9.58
C PHE A 133 -8.04 -5.83 -10.13
N GLY A 134 -9.35 -5.82 -9.83
CA GLY A 134 -10.28 -6.85 -10.30
C GLY A 134 -9.95 -8.24 -9.75
N ALA A 135 -9.50 -8.33 -8.50
CA ALA A 135 -9.05 -9.55 -7.84
C ALA A 135 -9.85 -9.87 -6.55
N PRO A 136 -11.20 -9.99 -6.59
CA PRO A 136 -12.02 -10.18 -5.40
C PRO A 136 -11.70 -11.49 -4.66
N ARG A 137 -11.30 -12.54 -5.38
CA ARG A 137 -10.87 -13.83 -4.79
C ARG A 137 -9.59 -13.72 -3.95
N ALA A 138 -8.80 -12.66 -4.14
CA ALA A 138 -7.59 -12.42 -3.38
C ALA A 138 -7.83 -11.53 -2.14
N SER A 139 -9.03 -10.96 -1.97
CA SER A 139 -9.33 -9.95 -0.94
C SER A 139 -8.87 -10.36 0.46
N LEU A 140 -9.29 -11.54 0.95
CA LEU A 140 -8.91 -12.04 2.26
C LEU A 140 -7.38 -12.14 2.43
N ARG A 141 -6.68 -12.57 1.38
CA ARG A 141 -5.22 -12.69 1.38
C ARG A 141 -4.53 -11.31 1.41
N LEU A 142 -5.07 -10.34 0.68
CA LEU A 142 -4.57 -8.96 0.69
C LEU A 142 -4.78 -8.33 2.08
N CYS A 143 -5.98 -8.46 2.65
CA CYS A 143 -6.29 -7.97 4.00
C CYS A 143 -5.36 -8.60 5.05
N ALA A 144 -5.17 -9.93 5.00
CA ALA A 144 -4.32 -10.64 5.96
C ALA A 144 -2.85 -10.20 5.88
N VAL A 145 -2.29 -10.11 4.67
CA VAL A 145 -0.89 -9.67 4.49
C VAL A 145 -0.70 -8.24 4.96
N LEU A 146 -1.62 -7.33 4.60
CA LEU A 146 -1.55 -5.94 5.03
C LEU A 146 -1.70 -5.83 6.55
N PHE A 147 -2.63 -6.57 7.16
CA PHE A 147 -2.85 -6.55 8.60
C PHE A 147 -1.61 -7.02 9.35
N VAL A 148 -1.07 -8.19 9.00
CA VAL A 148 0.11 -8.76 9.68
C VAL A 148 1.30 -7.80 9.58
N MET A 149 1.60 -7.32 8.37
CA MET A 149 2.75 -6.46 8.16
C MET A 149 2.57 -5.07 8.80
N ASN A 150 1.36 -4.52 8.75
CA ASN A 150 1.03 -3.27 9.42
C ASN A 150 1.16 -3.41 10.95
N SER A 151 0.60 -4.47 11.54
CA SER A 151 0.68 -4.72 12.98
C SER A 151 2.13 -4.87 13.45
N ILE A 152 2.95 -5.66 12.75
CA ILE A 152 4.37 -5.81 13.11
C ILE A 152 5.06 -4.45 13.08
N GLY A 153 4.91 -3.69 12.00
CA GLY A 153 5.53 -2.37 11.88
C GLY A 153 5.04 -1.38 12.94
N TYR A 154 3.73 -1.35 13.18
CA TYR A 154 3.09 -0.41 14.10
C TYR A 154 3.51 -0.68 15.56
N PHE A 155 3.35 -1.92 16.03
CA PHE A 155 3.62 -2.25 17.43
C PHE A 155 5.12 -2.25 17.74
N LEU A 156 5.97 -2.71 16.81
CA LEU A 156 7.42 -2.62 17.00
C LEU A 156 7.90 -1.18 16.95
N GLY A 157 7.38 -0.37 16.03
CA GLY A 157 7.64 1.08 16.00
C GLY A 157 7.23 1.74 17.31
N SER A 158 6.02 1.44 17.81
CA SER A 158 5.50 1.97 19.08
C SER A 158 6.40 1.61 20.25
N ALA A 159 6.83 0.34 20.36
CA ALA A 159 7.76 -0.10 21.40
C ALA A 159 9.09 0.68 21.37
N LEU A 160 9.66 0.89 20.18
CA LEU A 160 10.91 1.65 20.02
C LEU A 160 10.74 3.14 20.35
N ASN A 161 9.65 3.74 19.90
CA ASN A 161 9.35 5.14 20.21
C ASN A 161 9.15 5.33 21.72
N ASN A 162 8.47 4.41 22.40
CA ASN A 162 8.27 4.47 23.84
C ASN A 162 9.57 4.24 24.62
N ALA A 163 10.48 3.41 24.10
CA ALA A 163 11.78 3.15 24.72
C ALA A 163 12.76 4.32 24.58
N VAL A 164 12.76 5.01 23.44
CA VAL A 164 13.75 6.07 23.13
C VAL A 164 13.18 7.48 23.38
N GLY A 165 11.93 7.71 23.03
CA GLY A 165 11.26 9.00 23.17
C GLY A 165 11.78 10.11 22.24
N GLY A 166 11.05 11.23 22.25
CA GLY A 166 11.41 12.45 21.52
C GLY A 166 11.55 12.26 20.01
N THR A 167 12.33 13.15 19.38
CA THR A 167 12.57 13.15 17.93
C THR A 167 13.22 11.85 17.45
N ALA A 168 14.18 11.30 18.20
CA ALA A 168 14.86 10.07 17.84
C ALA A 168 13.90 8.86 17.84
N GLY A 169 13.05 8.75 18.87
CA GLY A 169 11.99 7.74 18.92
C GLY A 169 11.05 7.81 17.72
N MET A 170 10.64 9.02 17.33
CA MET A 170 9.74 9.21 16.18
C MET A 170 10.38 8.83 14.84
N LEU A 171 11.67 9.13 14.66
CA LEU A 171 12.42 8.71 13.47
C LEU A 171 12.59 7.19 13.43
N LEU A 172 12.92 6.56 14.57
CA LEU A 172 12.99 5.10 14.68
C LEU A 172 11.64 4.44 14.38
N TRP A 173 10.54 5.06 14.83
CA TRP A 173 9.19 4.62 14.47
C TRP A 173 9.03 4.56 12.96
N GLY A 174 9.40 5.62 12.24
CA GLY A 174 9.35 5.67 10.78
C GLY A 174 10.26 4.64 10.09
N CYS A 175 11.47 4.44 10.63
CA CYS A 175 12.45 3.46 10.14
C CYS A 175 11.98 2.00 10.27
N VAL A 176 11.08 1.72 11.22
CA VAL A 176 10.54 0.37 11.42
C VAL A 176 9.18 0.21 10.74
N TYR A 177 8.24 1.11 11.01
CA TYR A 177 6.90 1.04 10.44
C TYR A 177 6.93 1.00 8.91
N GLY A 178 7.72 1.87 8.30
CA GLY A 178 7.82 2.03 6.85
C GLY A 178 8.19 0.74 6.12
N PRO A 179 9.33 0.08 6.44
CA PRO A 179 9.72 -1.15 5.79
C PRO A 179 8.73 -2.30 5.95
N PHE A 180 8.12 -2.47 7.12
CA PHE A 180 7.13 -3.52 7.33
C PHE A 180 5.86 -3.26 6.52
N LEU A 181 5.24 -2.09 6.66
CA LEU A 181 4.05 -1.73 5.87
C LEU A 181 4.36 -1.75 4.37
N GLY A 182 5.51 -1.21 3.96
CA GLY A 182 6.00 -1.22 2.60
C GLY A 182 6.12 -2.61 1.99
N THR A 183 6.67 -3.55 2.74
CA THR A 183 6.76 -4.96 2.35
C THR A 183 5.36 -5.56 2.19
N GLY A 184 4.43 -5.26 3.09
CA GLY A 184 3.03 -5.64 2.99
C GLY A 184 2.34 -5.09 1.74
N LEU A 185 2.55 -3.80 1.44
CA LEU A 185 2.04 -3.13 0.24
C LEU A 185 2.62 -3.77 -1.04
N GLY A 186 3.94 -4.01 -1.08
CA GLY A 186 4.60 -4.68 -2.20
C GLY A 186 4.04 -6.09 -2.44
N ALA A 187 3.88 -6.88 -1.38
CA ALA A 187 3.25 -8.19 -1.44
C ALA A 187 1.79 -8.13 -1.92
N ALA A 188 1.01 -7.18 -1.42
CA ALA A 188 -0.38 -6.99 -1.82
C ALA A 188 -0.51 -6.66 -3.31
N LEU A 189 0.33 -5.75 -3.82
CA LEU A 189 0.36 -5.40 -5.25
C LEU A 189 0.78 -6.59 -6.13
N TYR A 190 1.74 -7.41 -5.68
CA TYR A 190 2.13 -8.64 -6.38
C TYR A 190 0.95 -9.64 -6.45
N LEU A 191 0.29 -9.89 -5.32
CA LEU A 191 -0.82 -10.85 -5.22
C LEU A 191 -2.02 -10.40 -6.06
N ALA A 192 -2.39 -9.11 -6.00
CA ALA A 192 -3.51 -8.56 -6.74
C ALA A 192 -3.31 -8.67 -8.26
N GLN A 193 -2.11 -8.31 -8.76
CA GLN A 193 -1.79 -8.39 -10.18
C GLN A 193 -1.74 -9.84 -10.70
N ASN A 194 -1.22 -10.79 -9.91
CA ASN A 194 -1.18 -12.19 -10.29
C ASN A 194 -2.56 -12.86 -10.27
N ALA A 195 -3.41 -12.51 -9.29
CA ALA A 195 -4.77 -13.02 -9.23
C ALA A 195 -5.57 -12.63 -10.49
N ARG A 196 -5.45 -11.37 -10.94
CA ARG A 196 -6.05 -10.89 -12.19
C ARG A 196 -5.57 -11.67 -13.41
N GLY A 197 -4.25 -11.90 -13.52
CA GLY A 197 -3.67 -12.67 -14.63
C GLY A 197 -4.22 -14.10 -14.74
N ARG A 198 -4.50 -14.74 -13.60
CA ARG A 198 -5.11 -16.08 -13.58
C ARG A 198 -6.57 -16.09 -14.03
N VAL A 199 -7.34 -15.05 -13.69
CA VAL A 199 -8.74 -14.92 -14.12
C VAL A 199 -8.82 -14.75 -15.64
N ILE A 200 -8.01 -13.85 -16.21
CA ILE A 200 -7.97 -13.66 -17.67
C ILE A 200 -7.59 -14.97 -18.37
N ALA A 201 -6.58 -15.68 -17.87
CA ALA A 201 -6.14 -16.94 -18.46
C ALA A 201 -7.14 -18.12 -18.29
N SER A 202 -8.07 -18.05 -17.32
CA SER A 202 -9.16 -19.02 -17.21
C SER A 202 -10.30 -18.69 -18.17
N ASP A 203 -10.62 -17.41 -18.33
CA ASP A 203 -11.69 -16.96 -19.22
C ASP A 203 -11.32 -17.21 -20.69
N ASP A 204 -10.07 -16.94 -21.07
CA ASP A 204 -9.53 -17.25 -22.40
C ASP A 204 -9.57 -18.75 -22.72
N ARG A 205 -9.38 -19.61 -21.71
CA ARG A 205 -9.47 -21.07 -21.89
C ARG A 205 -10.91 -21.54 -22.04
N ALA A 206 -11.84 -20.94 -21.30
CA ALA A 206 -13.26 -21.26 -21.42
C ALA A 206 -13.87 -20.81 -22.76
N ALA A 207 -13.34 -19.73 -23.35
CA ALA A 207 -13.81 -19.19 -24.62
C ALA A 207 -13.32 -19.94 -25.88
N ARG A 208 -12.33 -20.85 -25.77
CA ARG A 208 -11.82 -21.59 -26.93
C ARG A 208 -12.80 -22.71 -27.32
N PRO A 209 -13.23 -22.80 -28.58
CA PRO A 209 -14.07 -23.90 -29.06
C PRO A 209 -13.36 -25.23 -28.84
N ARG A 210 -14.09 -26.24 -28.36
CA ARG A 210 -13.54 -27.60 -28.21
C ARG A 210 -13.29 -28.16 -29.61
N PRO A 211 -12.15 -28.80 -29.86
CA PRO A 211 -11.95 -29.52 -31.11
C PRO A 211 -12.97 -30.66 -31.16
N ASP A 212 -13.75 -30.69 -32.23
CA ASP A 212 -14.69 -31.76 -32.57
C ASP A 212 -13.97 -33.05 -32.98
#